data_AF-A0AAW6C275-F1
#
_entry.id   AF-A0AAW6C275-F1
#
_cell.length_a   1.000
_cell.length_b   1.000
_cell.length_c   1.000
_cell.angle_alpha   90.00
_cell.angle_beta   90.00
_cell.angle_gamma   90.00
#
_symmetry.space_group_name_H-M   'P 1'
#
loop_
_entity.id
_entity.type
_entity.pdbx_description
1 polymer ?
#
loop_
_entity_poly.entity_id
_entity_poly.type
_entity_poly.pdbx_seq_one_letter_code
_entity_poly.pdbx_strand_id
1 'polypeptide(L)' 'MWVYDSPIGKLSIVPLSNGKYGLLFGGDIWESCDTPQAQADNVLQHVTGCPEWDSLAGLVDGVPDDLSGWEVT' A
#
# COMPACT_ATOMS: atom_id res chain seq x y z
N MET A 1 -0.93 9.62 -7.77
CA MET A 1 -1.40 8.66 -6.75
C MET A 1 -1.18 7.27 -7.33
N TRP A 2 -0.89 6.26 -6.51
CA TRP A 2 -0.70 4.88 -7.00
C TRP A 2 -1.78 3.99 -6.42
N VAL A 3 -2.35 3.11 -7.25
CA VAL A 3 -3.42 2.20 -6.85
C VAL A 3 -3.05 0.77 -7.19
N TYR A 4 -3.23 -0.13 -6.22
CA TYR A 4 -3.10 -1.57 -6.37
C TYR A 4 -4.45 -2.22 -6.09
N ASP A 5 -4.96 -2.96 -7.07
CA ASP A 5 -6.17 -3.77 -6.92
C ASP A 5 -5.82 -5.09 -6.23
N SER A 6 -5.97 -5.10 -4.90
CA SER A 6 -5.60 -6.22 -4.05
C SER A 6 -6.81 -7.12 -3.76
N PRO A 7 -6.59 -8.36 -3.26
CA PRO A 7 -7.67 -9.24 -2.79
C PRO A 7 -8.63 -8.64 -1.75
N ILE A 8 -8.23 -7.60 -1.01
CA ILE A 8 -9.09 -6.92 -0.02
C ILE A 8 -9.75 -5.64 -0.58
N GLY A 9 -9.49 -5.32 -1.85
CA GLY A 9 -9.92 -4.10 -2.51
C GLY A 9 -8.74 -3.16 -2.85
N LYS A 10 -9.07 -1.91 -3.17
CA LYS A 10 -8.07 -0.93 -3.65
C LYS A 10 -7.22 -0.41 -2.49
N LEU A 11 -5.94 -0.75 -2.51
CA LEU A 11 -4.91 -0.11 -1.71
C LEU A 11 -4.38 1.09 -2.50
N SER A 12 -4.30 2.26 -1.87
CA SER A 12 -3.82 3.48 -2.54
C SER A 12 -2.68 4.14 -1.78
N ILE A 13 -1.59 4.47 -2.48
CA ILE A 13 -0.52 5.30 -1.94
C ILE A 13 -0.80 6.75 -2.31
N VAL A 14 -1.02 7.59 -1.30
CA VAL A 14 -1.48 8.97 -1.45
C VAL A 14 -0.50 9.96 -0.82
N PRO A 15 -0.20 11.11 -1.45
CA PRO A 15 0.59 12.16 -0.80
C PRO A 15 -0.22 12.78 0.34
N LEU A 16 0.46 13.07 1.45
CA LEU A 16 -0.10 13.72 2.64
C LEU A 16 0.37 15.17 2.73
N SER A 17 -0.35 16.00 3.48
CA SER A 17 -0.04 17.43 3.64
C SER A 17 1.30 17.71 4.34
N ASN A 18 1.86 16.72 5.04
CA ASN A 18 3.16 16.80 5.72
C ASN A 18 4.34 16.39 4.82
N GLY A 19 4.12 16.14 3.53
CA GLY A 19 5.14 15.72 2.58
C GLY A 19 5.47 14.22 2.60
N LYS A 20 4.77 13.43 3.44
CA LYS A 20 4.86 11.97 3.45
C LYS A 20 3.86 11.33 2.49
N TYR A 21 3.93 10.01 2.37
CA TYR A 21 2.99 9.19 1.63
C TYR A 21 2.26 8.28 2.60
N GLY A 22 0.94 8.20 2.50
CA GLY A 22 0.12 7.33 3.33
C GLY A 22 -0.44 6.15 2.54
N LEU A 23 -0.66 5.02 3.21
CA LEU A 23 -1.45 3.92 2.69
C LEU A 23 -2.93 4.13 3.04
N LEU A 24 -3.74 4.44 2.04
CA LEU A 24 -5.18 4.61 2.14
C LEU A 24 -5.91 3.29 1.83
N PHE A 25 -6.73 2.84 2.77
CA PHE A 25 -7.63 1.70 2.60
C PHE A 25 -8.87 1.85 3.48
N GLY A 26 -10.05 1.57 2.94
CA GLY A 26 -11.31 1.66 3.70
C GLY A 26 -11.71 3.07 4.14
N GLY A 27 -11.01 4.12 3.65
CA GLY A 27 -11.19 5.51 4.07
C GLY A 27 -10.20 5.98 5.14
N ASP A 28 -9.38 5.08 5.68
CA ASP A 28 -8.39 5.37 6.71
C ASP A 28 -6.96 5.35 6.15
N ILE A 29 -6.08 6.15 6.78
CA ILE A 29 -4.63 6.11 6.55
C ILE A 29 -4.00 5.23 7.63
N TRP A 30 -3.47 4.07 7.24
CA TRP A 30 -2.97 3.06 8.17
C TRP A 30 -1.55 3.32 8.65
N GLU A 31 -0.73 3.91 7.78
CA GLU A 31 0.67 4.21 8.03
C GLU A 31 1.15 5.32 7.10
N SER A 32 2.39 5.79 7.32
CA SER A 32 3.01 6.74 6.40
C SER A 32 4.52 6.59 6.31
N CYS A 33 5.06 6.72 5.10
CA CYS A 33 6.48 6.69 4.79
C CYS A 33 6.95 7.97 4.08
N ASP A 34 8.27 8.16 4.04
CA ASP A 34 8.88 9.33 3.40
C ASP A 34 8.86 9.25 1.86
N THR A 35 8.70 8.05 1.29
CA THR A 35 8.63 7.82 -0.16
C THR A 35 7.48 6.86 -0.50
N PRO A 36 6.90 6.95 -1.72
CA PRO A 36 5.89 6.01 -2.16
C PRO A 36 6.46 4.60 -2.37
N GLN A 37 7.76 4.47 -2.70
CA GLN A 37 8.44 3.18 -2.80
C GLN A 37 8.46 2.45 -1.46
N ALA A 38 8.79 3.14 -0.37
CA ALA A 38 8.75 2.54 0.97
C ALA A 38 7.32 2.09 1.33
N GLN A 39 6.30 2.77 0.81
CA GLN A 39 4.91 2.36 1.00
C GLN A 39 4.56 1.10 0.22
N ALA A 40 5.04 0.98 -1.02
CA ALA A 40 4.90 -0.25 -1.81
C ALA A 40 5.66 -1.42 -1.18
N ASP A 41 6.87 -1.17 -0.63
CA ASP A 41 7.66 -2.17 0.10
C ASP A 41 6.90 -2.70 1.32
N ASN A 42 6.26 -1.83 2.11
CA ASN A 42 5.46 -2.27 3.26
C ASN A 42 4.25 -3.11 2.85
N VAL A 43 3.61 -2.78 1.72
CA VAL A 43 2.53 -3.58 1.14
C VAL A 43 3.05 -4.95 0.69
N LEU A 44 4.17 -5.00 -0.02
CA LEU A 44 4.83 -6.26 -0.41
C LEU A 44 5.17 -7.13 0.79
N GLN A 45 5.73 -6.53 1.84
CA GLN A 45 6.15 -7.23 3.06
C GLN A 45 5.01 -7.51 4.04
N HIS A 46 3.79 -7.03 3.78
CA HIS A 46 2.62 -7.21 4.65
C HIS A 46 2.87 -6.68 6.08
N VAL A 47 3.48 -5.50 6.18
CA VAL A 47 3.79 -4.80 7.44
C VAL A 47 3.14 -3.42 7.48
N THR A 48 1.91 -3.34 7.00
CA THR A 48 1.23 -2.07 6.77
C THR A 48 0.52 -1.51 7.99
N GLY A 49 0.32 -2.34 9.01
CA GLY A 49 -0.53 -2.05 10.14
C GLY A 49 -2.02 -2.25 9.85
N CYS A 50 -2.43 -2.55 8.61
CA CYS A 50 -3.79 -2.93 8.23
C CYS A 50 -3.97 -4.45 8.40
N PRO A 51 -4.71 -4.93 9.42
CA PRO A 51 -4.83 -6.37 9.70
C PRO A 51 -5.45 -7.16 8.56
N GLU A 52 -6.40 -6.56 7.82
CA GLU A 52 -7.03 -7.19 6.66
C GLU A 52 -6.01 -7.52 5.57
N TRP A 53 -4.99 -6.67 5.38
CA TRP A 53 -3.90 -6.93 4.45
C TRP A 53 -2.82 -7.81 5.08
N ASP A 54 -2.32 -7.43 6.25
CA ASP A 54 -1.15 -8.05 6.87
C ASP A 54 -1.39 -9.53 7.22
N SER A 55 -2.63 -9.92 7.53
CA SER A 55 -2.99 -11.31 7.79
C SER A 55 -2.88 -12.24 6.57
N LEU A 56 -2.74 -11.67 5.36
CA LEU A 56 -2.56 -12.41 4.12
C LEU A 56 -1.09 -12.69 3.79
N ALA A 57 -0.16 -12.35 4.68
CA ALA A 57 1.27 -12.61 4.52
C ALA A 57 1.54 -14.09 4.16
N GLY A 58 2.18 -14.30 3.01
CA GLY A 58 2.47 -15.65 2.49
C GLY A 58 1.29 -16.40 1.87
N LEU A 59 0.11 -15.75 1.74
CA LEU A 59 -1.09 -16.32 1.12
C LEU A 59 -1.45 -15.67 -0.22
N VAL A 60 -0.90 -14.49 -0.52
CA VAL A 60 -1.16 -13.73 -1.75
C VAL A 60 0.08 -13.76 -2.63
N ASP A 61 -0.09 -14.32 -3.84
CA ASP A 61 0.91 -14.29 -4.89
C ASP A 61 0.76 -13.03 -5.75
N GLY A 62 1.84 -12.64 -6.43
CA GLY A 62 1.80 -11.56 -7.43
C GLY A 62 1.60 -10.15 -6.86
N VAL A 63 1.91 -9.95 -5.57
CA VAL A 63 1.99 -8.60 -5.00
C VAL A 63 3.11 -7.83 -5.74
N PRO A 64 2.85 -6.61 -6.22
CA PRO A 64 3.86 -5.82 -6.91
C PRO A 64 5.13 -5.65 -6.07
N ASP A 65 6.29 -5.93 -6.66
CA ASP A 65 7.60 -5.78 -6.04
C ASP A 65 8.11 -4.32 -6.10
N ASP A 66 7.52 -3.50 -6.97
CA ASP A 66 7.75 -2.07 -7.03
C ASP A 66 6.53 -1.29 -7.54
N LEU A 67 6.66 0.04 -7.68
CA LEU A 67 5.59 0.93 -8.13
C LEU A 67 5.18 0.76 -9.60
N SER A 68 5.95 0.04 -10.43
CA SER A 68 5.59 -0.20 -11.84
C SER A 68 4.41 -1.16 -11.98
N GLY A 69 4.15 -2.00 -10.97
CA GLY A 69 2.96 -2.85 -10.88
C GLY A 69 1.71 -2.13 -10.37
N TRP A 70 1.79 -0.84 -10.05
CA TRP A 70 0.67 -0.03 -9.57
C TRP A 70 0.11 0.86 -10.69
N GLU A 71 -1.21 1.07 -10.69
CA GLU A 71 -1.85 2.02 -11.59
C GLU A 71 -1.57 3.46 -11.13
N VAL A 72 -1.05 4.30 -12.05
CA VAL A 72 -0.81 5.73 -11.78
C VAL A 72 -2.07 6.53 -12.08
N THR A 73 -2.51 7.30 -11.09
CA THR A 73 -3.71 8.17 -11.14
C THR A 73 -3.41 9.62 -10.80
#